data_AF-A0A2E9H1B8-F1
#
_entry.id   AF-A0A2E9H1B8-F1
#
_cell.length_a   1.000
_cell.length_b   1.000
_cell.length_c   1.000
_cell.angle_alpha   90.00
_cell.angle_beta   90.00
_cell.angle_gamma   90.00
#
_symmetry.space_group_name_H-M   'P 1'
#
loop_
_entity.id
_entity.type
_entity.pdbx_description
1 polymer ?
#
loop_
_entity_poly.entity_id
_entity_poly.type
_entity_poly.pdbx_seq_one_letter_code
_entity_poly.pdbx_strand_id
1 'polypeptide(L)' 'MKTQAKKQKARRKLVHPPSVALTQEMIDYAESINKDKAKAIAFLQAAGLVDSKGKTKQEYLA' A
#
# COMPACT_ATOMS: atom_id res chain seq x y z
N MET A 1 -22.66 19.94 43.45
CA MET A 1 -23.19 19.24 42.25
C MET A 1 -22.12 19.22 41.16
N LYS A 2 -21.39 18.10 41.02
CA LYS A 2 -20.27 17.91 40.07
C LYS A 2 -20.72 17.10 38.85
N THR A 3 -21.67 17.57 38.06
CA THR A 3 -22.32 16.71 37.04
C THR A 3 -22.48 17.30 35.64
N GLN A 4 -21.89 18.45 35.33
CA GLN A 4 -21.87 18.96 33.95
C GLN A 4 -20.48 18.97 33.28
N ALA A 5 -19.39 19.11 34.04
CA ALA A 5 -18.03 19.12 33.47
C ALA A 5 -17.58 17.76 32.90
N LYS A 6 -18.22 16.64 33.27
CA LYS A 6 -17.87 15.30 32.76
C LYS A 6 -18.49 14.96 31.40
N LYS A 7 -19.50 15.71 30.92
CA LYS A 7 -20.07 15.52 29.57
C LYS A 7 -19.19 16.11 28.46
N GLN A 8 -18.11 16.82 28.81
CA GLN A 8 -17.15 17.35 27.85
C GLN A 8 -16.13 16.30 27.37
N LYS A 9 -16.05 15.13 28.03
CA LYS A 9 -15.13 14.03 27.67
C LYS A 9 -15.66 13.04 26.61
N ALA A 10 -16.90 13.16 26.17
CA ALA A 10 -17.52 12.19 25.26
C ALA A 10 -17.60 12.63 23.79
N ARG A 11 -17.23 13.88 23.47
CA ARG A 11 -16.96 14.27 22.08
C ARG A 11 -15.49 14.00 21.78
N ARG A 12 -15.10 12.73 21.87
CA ARG A 12 -13.98 12.21 21.09
C ARG A 12 -14.34 12.52 19.64
N LYS A 13 -13.84 13.66 19.14
CA LYS A 13 -13.61 13.88 17.72
C LYS A 13 -12.54 12.86 17.31
N LEU A 14 -12.91 11.58 17.31
CA LEU A 14 -12.38 10.63 16.34
C LEU A 14 -13.05 11.08 15.04
N VAL A 15 -12.49 12.13 14.45
CA VAL A 15 -12.69 12.37 13.02
C VAL A 15 -11.93 11.22 12.39
N HIS A 16 -12.64 10.09 12.21
CA HIS A 16 -12.16 9.10 11.28
C HIS A 16 -11.96 9.85 9.96
N PRO A 17 -10.75 9.84 9.36
CA PRO A 17 -10.59 10.37 8.02
C PRO A 17 -11.64 9.69 7.14
N PRO A 18 -12.25 10.40 6.18
CA PRO A 18 -13.21 9.79 5.29
C PRO A 18 -12.54 8.58 4.64
N SER A 19 -12.99 7.38 5.00
CA SER A 19 -12.54 6.16 4.36
C SER A 19 -13.06 6.23 2.94
N VAL A 20 -12.18 6.53 1.99
CA VAL A 20 -12.50 6.43 0.57
C VAL A 20 -12.71 4.95 0.30
N ALA A 21 -13.96 4.54 0.13
CA ALA A 21 -14.27 3.20 -0.33
C ALA A 21 -13.70 3.07 -1.74
N LEU A 22 -12.71 2.19 -1.93
CA LEU A 22 -12.20 1.87 -3.26
C LEU A 22 -13.32 1.20 -4.05
N THR A 23 -13.49 1.59 -5.31
CA THR A 23 -14.36 0.86 -6.22
C THR A 23 -13.72 -0.49 -6.55
N GLN A 24 -14.54 -1.47 -6.96
CA GLN A 24 -14.02 -2.78 -7.39
C GLN A 24 -13.00 -2.63 -8.54
N GLU A 25 -13.26 -1.72 -9.48
CA GLU A 25 -12.34 -1.42 -10.59
C GLU A 25 -10.97 -0.95 -10.11
N MET A 26 -10.91 -0.15 -9.05
CA MET A 26 -9.63 0.31 -8.48
C MET A 26 -8.87 -0.84 -7.81
N ILE A 27 -9.58 -1.77 -7.18
CA ILE A 27 -8.98 -2.97 -6.57
C ILE A 27 -8.43 -3.88 -7.67
N ASP A 28 -9.23 -4.15 -8.69
CA ASP A 28 -8.83 -5.00 -9.82
C ASP A 28 -7.62 -4.42 -10.57
N TYR A 29 -7.58 -3.09 -10.74
CA TYR A 29 -6.44 -2.39 -11.32
C TYR A 29 -5.17 -2.49 -10.45
N ALA A 30 -5.30 -2.37 -9.12
CA ALA A 30 -4.18 -2.56 -8.23
C ALA A 30 -3.64 -4.00 -8.28
N GLU A 31 -4.53 -4.99 -8.39
CA GLU A 31 -4.14 -6.39 -8.58
C GLU A 31 -3.44 -6.62 -9.93
N SER A 32 -3.92 -5.99 -11.02
CA SER A 32 -3.28 -6.13 -12.33
C SER A 32 -1.86 -5.56 -12.33
N ILE A 33 -1.65 -4.39 -11.71
CA ILE A 33 -0.31 -3.81 -11.53
C ILE A 33 0.61 -4.78 -10.78
N ASN A 34 0.13 -5.38 -9.69
CA ASN A 34 0.93 -6.31 -8.91
C ASN A 34 1.31 -7.57 -9.70
N LYS A 35 0.38 -8.10 -10.51
CA LYS A 35 0.64 -9.22 -11.41
C LYS A 35 1.69 -8.86 -12.45
N ASP A 36 1.59 -7.69 -13.07
CA ASP A 36 2.55 -7.28 -14.10
C ASP A 36 3.93 -6.97 -13.52
N LYS A 37 4.00 -6.40 -12.30
CA LYS A 37 5.25 -6.25 -11.56
C LYS A 37 5.93 -7.60 -11.31
N ALA A 38 5.17 -8.61 -10.88
CA ALA A 38 5.70 -9.95 -10.65
C ALA A 38 6.26 -10.57 -11.95
N LYS A 39 5.54 -10.43 -13.07
CA LYS A 39 6.02 -10.87 -14.39
C LYS A 39 7.31 -10.15 -14.79
N ALA A 40 7.37 -8.83 -14.64
CA ALA A 40 8.55 -8.05 -14.97
C ALA A 40 9.78 -8.52 -14.16
N ILE A 41 9.62 -8.75 -12.86
CA ILE A 41 10.70 -9.30 -12.02
C ILE A 41 11.14 -10.68 -12.52
N ALA A 42 10.19 -11.58 -12.83
CA ALA A 42 10.52 -12.91 -13.33
C ALA A 42 11.30 -12.85 -14.66
N PHE A 43 10.90 -11.97 -15.59
CA PHE A 43 11.64 -11.74 -16.83
C PHE A 43 13.06 -11.23 -16.57
N LEU A 44 13.21 -10.24 -15.69
CA LEU A 44 14.53 -9.70 -15.33
C LEU A 44 15.41 -10.73 -14.62
N GLN A 45 14.83 -11.63 -13.82
CA GLN A 45 15.54 -12.74 -13.17
C GLN A 45 16.02 -13.77 -14.20
N ALA A 46 15.16 -14.14 -15.13
CA ALA A 46 15.52 -15.05 -16.22
C ALA A 46 16.62 -14.47 -17.12
N ALA A 47 16.61 -13.15 -17.33
CA ALA A 47 17.67 -12.42 -18.02
C ALA A 47 18.94 -12.22 -17.18
N GLY A 48 18.94 -12.61 -15.90
CA GLY A 48 20.09 -12.47 -15.00
C GLY A 48 20.40 -11.03 -14.56
N LEU A 49 19.48 -10.09 -14.79
CA LEU A 49 19.62 -8.66 -14.50
C LEU A 49 19.34 -8.31 -13.03
N VAL A 50 18.47 -9.09 -12.38
CA VAL A 50 18.13 -8.93 -10.97
C VAL A 50 18.40 -10.22 -10.19
N ASP A 51 18.66 -10.08 -8.89
CA ASP A 51 18.90 -11.19 -7.97
C ASP A 51 17.59 -11.92 -7.57
N SER A 52 17.72 -12.96 -6.74
CA SER A 52 16.58 -13.72 -6.20
C SER A 52 15.64 -12.87 -5.30
N LYS A 53 16.06 -11.67 -4.90
CA LYS A 53 15.29 -10.67 -4.15
C LYS A 53 14.74 -9.56 -5.05
N GLY A 54 14.93 -9.65 -6.37
CA GLY A 54 14.47 -8.66 -7.35
C GLY A 54 15.29 -7.36 -7.37
N LYS A 55 16.50 -7.35 -6.80
CA LYS A 55 17.40 -6.19 -6.85
C LYS A 55 18.31 -6.28 -8.07
N THR A 56 18.50 -5.16 -8.75
CA THR A 56 19.47 -5.06 -9.85
C THR A 56 20.85 -5.49 -9.36
N LYS A 57 21.52 -6.36 -10.12
CA LYS A 57 22.90 -6.71 -9.79
C LYS A 57 23.79 -5.48 -9.97
N GLN A 58 24.79 -5.31 -9.09
CA GLN A 58 25.67 -4.14 -9.07
C GLN A 58 26.36 -3.86 -10.42
N GLU A 59 26.61 -4.91 -11.20
CA GLU A 59 27.17 -4.85 -12.56
C GLU A 59 26.30 -4.09 -13.58
N TYR A 60 25.02 -3.82 -13.28
CA TYR A 60 24.10 -3.01 -14.11
C TYR A 60 23.80 -1.62 -13.52
N LEU A 61 24.47 -1.22 -12.44
CA LEU A 61 24.31 0.11 -11.82
C LEU A 61 25.36 1.14 -12.31
N ALA A 62 26.13 0.79 -13.35
CA ALA A 62 27.18 1.61 -13.94
C ALA A 62 26.64 2.72 -14.86
#